data_AF-A0A2V7ZR93-F1
#
_entry.id   AF-A0A2V7ZR93-F1
#
_cell.length_a   1.000
_cell.length_b   1.000
_cell.length_c   1.000
_cell.angle_alpha   90.00
_cell.angle_beta   90.00
_cell.angle_gamma   90.00
#
_symmetry.space_group_name_H-M   'P 1'
#
loop_
_entity.id
_entity.type
_entity.pdbx_description
1 polymer ?
#
loop_
_entity_poly.entity_id
_entity_poly.type
_entity_poly.pdbx_seq_one_letter_code
_entity_poly.pdbx_strand_id
1 'polypeptide(L)'
;VEDVKKRTDGLSILLVDLRSAVGRGLTIRPIRTMMNHATTELFFDDLEVPTDALVGEEGQGFRYLLDGLNAERILIAAECVGDGRWFVDRATKYAKERVVFNRPIGQNQGVQFPIARAHVNVEAADLMRVRAAELFDRGEPCGAEANMAKLLAADASWEAANVAVQTHGGFGFAEDYDIERKFRETRLYQVAPISTNLILAYIGEHVLGLPRSY
;
A
#
# COMPACT_ATOMS: atom_id res chain seq x y z
N VAL A 1 10.55 -28.38 4.18
CA VAL A 1 9.12 -27.95 4.16
C VAL A 1 8.16 -29.13 4.28
N GLU A 2 8.51 -30.34 3.83
CA GLU A 2 7.63 -31.52 3.96
C GLU A 2 7.56 -32.09 5.39
N ASP A 3 8.52 -31.77 6.27
CA ASP A 3 8.56 -32.26 7.66
C ASP A 3 7.97 -31.32 8.72
N VAL A 4 7.28 -30.24 8.33
CA VAL A 4 6.72 -29.26 9.28
C VAL A 4 5.20 -29.32 9.38
N LYS A 5 4.65 -29.15 10.59
CA LYS A 5 3.20 -29.22 10.86
C LYS A 5 2.41 -28.11 10.16
N LYS A 6 2.99 -26.91 10.03
CA LYS A 6 2.46 -25.83 9.20
C LYS A 6 3.53 -25.42 8.19
N ARG A 7 3.12 -25.11 6.96
CA ARG A 7 4.05 -24.66 5.90
C ARG A 7 4.88 -23.44 6.32
N THR A 8 4.35 -22.60 7.19
CA THR A 8 5.03 -21.40 7.73
C THR A 8 6.17 -21.72 8.69
N ASP A 9 6.17 -22.91 9.31
CA ASP A 9 7.15 -23.30 10.34
C ASP A 9 8.48 -23.78 9.71
N GLY A 10 8.58 -23.79 8.38
CA GLY A 10 9.79 -24.12 7.63
C GLY A 10 10.48 -22.91 7.01
N LEU A 11 10.10 -21.69 7.39
CA LEU A 11 10.66 -20.44 6.86
C LEU A 11 11.65 -19.83 7.85
N SER A 12 12.79 -19.34 7.34
CA SER A 12 13.82 -18.61 8.10
C SER A 12 14.08 -17.25 7.46
N ILE A 13 14.60 -16.29 8.23
CA ILE A 13 15.04 -14.99 7.71
C ILE A 13 16.56 -14.94 7.75
N LEU A 14 17.18 -14.50 6.66
CA LEU A 14 18.63 -14.34 6.55
C LEU A 14 18.96 -12.89 6.21
N LEU A 15 20.00 -12.34 6.84
CA LEU A 15 20.55 -11.03 6.53
C LEU A 15 21.69 -11.16 5.52
N VAL A 16 21.51 -10.58 4.32
CA VAL A 16 22.49 -10.70 3.23
C VAL A 16 23.05 -9.32 2.86
N ASP A 17 24.37 -9.15 2.88
CA ASP A 17 25.01 -7.95 2.34
C ASP A 17 25.07 -8.04 0.80
N LEU A 18 24.21 -7.27 0.13
CA LEU A 18 24.11 -7.27 -1.33
C LEU A 18 25.44 -6.90 -2.01
N ARG A 19 26.26 -6.04 -1.40
CA ARG A 19 27.56 -5.64 -1.98
C ARG A 19 28.53 -6.80 -2.05
N SER A 20 28.42 -7.72 -1.09
CA SER A 20 29.26 -8.91 -1.05
C SER A 20 28.63 -10.09 -1.80
N ALA A 21 27.31 -10.14 -1.96
CA ALA A 21 26.63 -11.24 -2.63
C ALA A 21 26.59 -11.10 -4.16
N VAL A 22 26.49 -9.87 -4.69
CA VAL A 22 26.35 -9.65 -6.14
C VAL A 22 27.58 -10.17 -6.91
N GLY A 23 27.33 -11.03 -7.89
CA GLY A 23 28.37 -11.71 -8.66
C GLY A 23 29.01 -12.91 -7.95
N ARG A 24 28.55 -13.24 -6.74
CA ARG A 24 28.95 -14.40 -5.93
C ARG A 24 27.71 -15.17 -5.46
N GLY A 25 26.91 -15.61 -6.42
CA GLY A 25 25.67 -16.36 -6.18
C GLY A 25 24.40 -15.51 -6.06
N LEU A 26 24.50 -14.18 -6.07
CA LEU A 26 23.36 -13.28 -6.24
C LEU A 26 23.47 -12.49 -7.55
N THR A 27 22.38 -12.44 -8.31
CA THR A 27 22.22 -11.54 -9.47
C THR A 27 20.99 -10.66 -9.25
N ILE A 28 21.13 -9.36 -9.51
CA ILE A 28 20.04 -8.38 -9.40
C ILE A 28 19.69 -7.88 -10.81
N ARG A 29 18.42 -7.97 -11.19
CA ARG A 29 17.93 -7.49 -12.50
C ARG A 29 16.86 -6.41 -12.32
N PRO A 30 17.07 -5.18 -12.84
CA PRO A 30 16.04 -4.16 -12.80
C PRO A 30 14.79 -4.55 -13.58
N ILE A 31 13.62 -4.27 -13.01
CA ILE A 31 12.32 -4.40 -13.65
C ILE A 31 11.78 -3.01 -13.89
N ARG A 32 11.47 -2.70 -15.16
CA ARG A 32 10.76 -1.46 -15.50
C ARG A 32 9.30 -1.59 -15.08
N THR A 33 8.85 -0.71 -14.20
CA THR A 33 7.46 -0.65 -13.74
C THR A 33 6.83 0.69 -14.12
N MET A 34 5.51 0.77 -14.04
CA MET A 34 4.79 2.05 -14.16
C MET A 34 4.93 2.93 -12.90
N MET A 35 5.58 2.45 -11.84
CA MET A 35 5.77 3.21 -10.60
C MET A 35 7.07 4.01 -10.63
N ASN A 36 7.13 5.10 -9.87
CA ASN A 36 8.33 5.92 -9.77
C ASN A 36 9.29 5.45 -8.64
N HIS A 37 9.45 4.13 -8.50
CA HIS A 37 10.41 3.51 -7.57
C HIS A 37 11.18 2.38 -8.25
N ALA A 38 12.40 2.10 -7.76
CA ALA A 38 13.19 0.99 -8.28
C ALA A 38 12.53 -0.35 -7.89
N THR A 39 12.42 -1.26 -8.86
CA THR A 39 11.98 -2.64 -8.64
C THR A 39 13.00 -3.55 -9.29
N THR A 40 13.36 -4.63 -8.60
CA THR A 40 14.38 -5.57 -9.06
C THR A 40 13.96 -7.00 -8.78
N GLU A 41 14.34 -7.91 -9.65
CA GLU A 41 14.33 -9.34 -9.40
C GLU A 41 15.66 -9.77 -8.78
N LEU A 42 15.62 -10.68 -7.81
CA LEU A 42 16.79 -11.26 -7.16
C LEU A 42 16.88 -12.74 -7.54
N PHE A 43 17.98 -13.14 -8.17
CA PHE A 43 18.29 -14.54 -8.49
C PHE A 43 19.38 -15.04 -7.56
N PHE A 44 19.08 -16.13 -6.86
CA PHE A 44 20.00 -16.82 -5.97
C PHE A 44 20.43 -18.14 -6.63
N ASP A 45 21.72 -18.32 -6.83
CA ASP A 45 22.32 -19.49 -7.46
C ASP A 45 23.58 -19.88 -6.66
N ASP A 46 23.51 -20.96 -5.89
CA ASP A 46 24.55 -21.38 -4.93
C ASP A 46 25.11 -20.22 -4.07
N LEU A 47 24.24 -19.29 -3.63
CA LEU A 47 24.64 -18.22 -2.70
C LEU A 47 24.92 -18.80 -1.31
N GLU A 48 26.19 -18.82 -0.93
CA GLU A 48 26.60 -19.12 0.43
C GLU A 48 26.40 -17.90 1.35
N VAL A 49 25.81 -18.14 2.52
CA VAL A 49 25.65 -17.15 3.58
C VAL A 49 26.19 -17.71 4.89
N PRO A 50 26.85 -16.90 5.72
CA PRO A 50 27.38 -17.38 6.99
C PRO A 50 26.23 -17.71 7.95
N THR A 51 26.44 -18.64 8.88
CA THR A 51 25.39 -19.11 9.79
C THR A 51 24.90 -18.03 10.75
N ASP A 52 25.73 -17.03 11.05
CA ASP A 52 25.37 -15.86 11.85
C ASP A 52 24.50 -14.83 11.09
N ALA A 53 24.26 -15.04 9.79
CA ALA A 53 23.27 -14.28 9.03
C ALA A 53 21.82 -14.64 9.41
N LEU A 54 21.60 -15.74 10.13
CA LEU A 54 20.27 -16.16 10.58
C LEU A 54 19.69 -15.15 11.56
N VAL A 55 18.53 -14.58 11.22
CA VAL A 55 17.78 -13.70 12.11
C VAL A 55 16.85 -14.55 12.97
N GLY A 56 17.18 -14.62 14.27
CA GLY A 56 16.42 -15.38 15.25
C GLY A 56 16.68 -16.89 15.13
N GLU A 57 15.63 -17.68 15.25
CA GLU A 57 15.69 -19.14 15.21
C GLU A 57 15.30 -19.71 13.84
N GLU A 58 15.92 -20.81 13.46
CA GLU A 58 15.61 -21.54 12.23
C GLU A 58 14.16 -22.04 12.24
N GLY A 59 13.44 -21.85 11.13
CA GLY A 59 12.03 -22.21 10.98
C GLY A 59 11.04 -21.25 11.65
N GLN A 60 11.53 -20.24 12.39
CA GLN A 60 10.68 -19.23 13.05
C GLN A 60 10.54 -17.93 12.25
N GLY A 61 11.06 -17.87 11.03
CA GLY A 61 11.10 -16.67 10.19
C GLY A 61 9.73 -16.05 9.93
N PHE A 62 8.70 -16.87 9.65
CA PHE A 62 7.35 -16.32 9.43
C PHE A 62 6.80 -15.59 10.66
N ARG A 63 7.09 -16.10 11.86
CA ARG A 63 6.66 -15.47 13.12
C ARG A 63 7.31 -14.10 13.29
N TYR A 64 8.61 -13.98 13.00
CA TYR A 64 9.32 -12.70 13.06
C TYR A 64 8.84 -11.71 11.99
N LEU A 65 8.41 -12.19 10.81
CA LEU A 65 7.85 -11.34 9.76
C LEU A 65 6.49 -10.73 10.14
N LEU A 66 5.63 -11.46 10.87
CA LEU A 66 4.26 -11.02 11.14
C LEU A 66 4.17 -9.64 11.81
N ASP A 67 5.07 -9.35 12.75
CA ASP A 67 5.11 -8.06 13.44
C ASP A 67 5.48 -6.93 12.45
N GLY A 68 6.45 -7.20 11.57
CA GLY A 68 6.85 -6.27 10.51
C GLY A 68 5.74 -6.03 9.47
N LEU A 69 4.95 -7.05 9.14
CA LEU A 69 3.87 -6.94 8.15
C LEU A 69 2.71 -6.03 8.62
N ASN A 70 2.41 -6.01 9.92
CA ASN A 70 1.39 -5.09 10.44
C ASN A 70 1.87 -3.64 10.40
N ALA A 71 3.13 -3.39 10.79
CA ALA A 71 3.76 -2.08 10.67
C ALA A 71 3.77 -1.59 9.22
N GLU A 72 4.13 -2.46 8.27
CA GLU A 72 4.14 -2.15 6.84
C GLU A 72 2.74 -1.75 6.33
N ARG A 73 1.68 -2.48 6.70
CA ARG A 73 0.30 -2.13 6.32
C ARG A 73 -0.12 -0.77 6.84
N ILE A 74 0.24 -0.44 8.08
CA ILE A 74 -0.05 0.85 8.70
C ILE A 74 0.71 1.98 7.99
N LEU A 75 1.99 1.75 7.66
CA LEU A 75 2.82 2.67 6.89
C LEU A 75 2.20 2.96 5.51
N ILE A 76 1.86 1.92 4.76
CA ILE A 76 1.26 2.07 3.42
C ILE A 76 -0.11 2.75 3.50
N ALA A 77 -0.90 2.48 4.54
CA ALA A 77 -2.13 3.23 4.78
C ALA A 77 -1.84 4.73 5.00
N ALA A 78 -0.74 5.09 5.66
CA ALA A 78 -0.32 6.49 5.81
C ALA A 78 0.05 7.14 4.48
N GLU A 79 0.79 6.44 3.62
CA GLU A 79 1.12 6.90 2.26
C GLU A 79 -0.16 7.16 1.46
N CYS A 80 -1.09 6.19 1.45
CA CYS A 80 -2.37 6.31 0.77
C CYS A 80 -3.19 7.53 1.27
N VAL A 81 -3.22 7.77 2.57
CA VAL A 81 -3.89 8.95 3.14
C VAL A 81 -3.22 10.24 2.67
N GLY A 82 -1.89 10.28 2.64
CA GLY A 82 -1.13 11.42 2.12
C GLY A 82 -1.45 11.71 0.65
N ASP A 83 -1.43 10.68 -0.19
CA ASP A 83 -1.80 10.78 -1.60
C ASP A 83 -3.25 11.21 -1.77
N GLY A 84 -4.19 10.62 -1.02
CA GLY A 84 -5.60 11.01 -1.04
C GLY A 84 -5.81 12.48 -0.72
N ARG A 85 -5.15 12.99 0.33
CA ARG A 85 -5.18 14.42 0.69
C ARG A 85 -4.58 15.30 -0.41
N TRP A 86 -3.48 14.86 -1.02
CA TRP A 86 -2.85 15.57 -2.13
C TRP A 86 -3.79 15.66 -3.34
N PHE A 87 -4.41 14.56 -3.76
CA PHE A 87 -5.37 14.58 -4.88
C PHE A 87 -6.58 15.48 -4.60
N VAL A 88 -7.12 15.42 -3.39
CA VAL A 88 -8.24 16.29 -2.98
C VAL A 88 -7.83 17.76 -3.04
N ASP A 89 -6.64 18.11 -2.55
CA ASP A 89 -6.13 19.48 -2.62
C ASP A 89 -5.97 19.96 -4.08
N ARG A 90 -5.30 19.16 -4.92
CA ARG A 90 -5.09 19.48 -6.34
C ARG A 90 -6.40 19.65 -7.09
N ALA A 91 -7.35 18.73 -6.91
CA ALA A 91 -8.66 18.80 -7.52
C ALA A 91 -9.43 20.03 -7.03
N THR A 92 -9.40 20.31 -5.73
CA THR A 92 -10.07 21.48 -5.13
C THR A 92 -9.51 22.79 -5.68
N LYS A 93 -8.18 22.91 -5.74
CA LYS A 93 -7.52 24.11 -6.28
C LYS A 93 -7.89 24.33 -7.74
N TYR A 94 -7.73 23.31 -8.57
CA TYR A 94 -8.08 23.41 -10.00
C TYR A 94 -9.56 23.74 -10.21
N ALA A 95 -10.46 23.13 -9.41
CA ALA A 95 -11.89 23.40 -9.51
C ALA A 95 -12.28 24.84 -9.13
N LYS A 96 -11.52 25.50 -8.24
CA LYS A 96 -11.72 26.90 -7.86
C LYS A 96 -11.21 27.87 -8.93
N GLU A 97 -10.16 27.51 -9.66
CA GLU A 97 -9.47 28.39 -10.60
C GLU A 97 -9.97 28.23 -12.05
N ARG A 98 -10.30 27.01 -12.47
CA ARG A 98 -10.72 26.72 -13.85
C ARG A 98 -12.12 27.28 -14.12
N VAL A 99 -12.21 28.19 -15.08
CA VAL A 99 -13.48 28.79 -15.53
C VAL A 99 -13.98 28.14 -16.81
N VAL A 100 -15.22 27.66 -16.80
CA VAL A 100 -15.96 27.20 -17.98
C VAL A 100 -17.40 27.71 -17.83
N PHE A 101 -18.03 28.14 -18.94
CA PHE A 101 -19.35 28.78 -18.91
C PHE A 101 -19.41 29.97 -17.92
N ASN A 102 -18.38 30.81 -17.93
CA ASN A 102 -18.26 32.06 -17.17
C ASN A 102 -18.23 31.94 -15.63
N ARG A 103 -18.00 30.75 -15.08
CA ARG A 103 -17.80 30.56 -13.63
C ARG A 103 -16.82 29.43 -13.32
N PRO A 104 -16.20 29.40 -12.11
CA PRO A 104 -15.41 28.26 -11.66
C PRO A 104 -16.16 26.93 -11.75
N ILE A 105 -15.49 25.88 -12.25
CA ILE A 105 -16.10 24.56 -12.40
C ILE A 105 -16.51 23.94 -11.06
N GLY A 106 -15.90 24.35 -9.95
CA GLY A 106 -16.24 23.92 -8.60
C GLY A 106 -17.63 24.36 -8.13
N GLN A 107 -18.32 25.26 -8.86
CA GLN A 107 -19.73 25.55 -8.61
C GLN A 107 -20.68 24.47 -9.17
N ASN A 108 -20.19 23.59 -10.04
CA ASN A 108 -21.00 22.50 -10.58
C ASN A 108 -20.98 21.34 -9.60
N GLN A 109 -22.15 20.91 -9.12
CA GLN A 109 -22.28 19.83 -8.14
C GLN A 109 -21.65 18.50 -8.62
N GLY A 110 -21.65 18.25 -9.93
CA GLY A 110 -20.96 17.11 -10.54
C GLY A 110 -19.43 17.12 -10.39
N VAL A 111 -18.82 18.26 -10.04
CA VAL A 111 -17.39 18.39 -9.67
C VAL A 111 -17.25 18.49 -8.15
N GLN A 112 -18.10 19.28 -7.51
CA GLN A 112 -18.03 19.55 -6.07
C GLN A 112 -18.25 18.30 -5.21
N PHE A 113 -19.28 17.50 -5.51
CA PHE A 113 -19.67 16.37 -4.66
C PHE A 113 -18.65 15.22 -4.69
N PRO A 114 -18.08 14.82 -5.85
CA PRO A 114 -17.02 13.81 -5.86
C PRO A 114 -15.78 14.22 -5.06
N ILE A 115 -15.35 15.48 -5.15
CA ILE A 115 -14.22 16.00 -4.35
C ILE A 115 -14.54 15.93 -2.86
N ALA A 116 -15.74 16.37 -2.45
CA ALA A 116 -16.17 16.30 -1.06
C ALA A 116 -16.27 14.85 -0.56
N ARG A 117 -16.75 13.92 -1.39
CA ARG A 117 -16.83 12.50 -1.05
C ARG A 117 -15.44 11.90 -0.85
N ALA A 118 -14.50 12.19 -1.76
CA ALA A 118 -13.12 11.75 -1.65
C ALA A 118 -12.48 12.25 -0.36
N HIS A 119 -12.67 13.53 -0.01
CA HIS A 119 -12.19 14.09 1.26
C HIS A 119 -12.73 13.32 2.47
N VAL A 120 -14.05 13.10 2.54
CA VAL A 120 -14.68 12.36 3.66
C VAL A 120 -14.12 10.94 3.79
N ASN A 121 -13.93 10.24 2.66
CA ASN A 121 -13.42 8.88 2.66
C ASN A 121 -11.95 8.81 3.12
N VAL A 122 -11.12 9.78 2.72
CA VAL A 122 -9.72 9.88 3.16
C VAL A 122 -9.61 10.11 4.65
N GLU A 123 -10.42 11.02 5.22
CA GLU A 123 -10.42 11.26 6.66
C GLU A 123 -10.95 10.06 7.45
N ALA A 124 -11.95 9.35 6.93
CA ALA A 124 -12.43 8.10 7.53
C ALA A 124 -11.35 7.00 7.54
N ALA A 125 -10.59 6.88 6.45
CA ALA A 125 -9.46 5.95 6.38
C ALA A 125 -8.34 6.32 7.36
N ASP A 126 -8.04 7.61 7.53
CA ASP A 126 -7.01 8.08 8.46
C ASP A 126 -7.37 7.76 9.92
N LEU A 127 -8.64 7.87 10.30
CA LEU A 127 -9.09 7.46 11.64
C LEU A 127 -8.80 5.98 11.92
N MET A 128 -9.07 5.09 10.95
CA MET A 128 -8.75 3.66 11.09
C MET A 128 -7.24 3.42 11.16
N ARG A 129 -6.46 4.14 10.34
CA ARG A 129 -4.99 4.08 10.39
C ARG A 129 -4.44 4.52 11.74
N VAL A 130 -4.93 5.63 12.29
CA VAL A 130 -4.51 6.13 13.62
C VAL A 130 -4.83 5.08 14.69
N ARG A 131 -6.04 4.48 14.64
CA ARG A 131 -6.40 3.40 15.56
C ARG A 131 -5.44 2.21 15.46
N ALA A 132 -5.09 1.79 14.25
CA ALA A 132 -4.15 0.68 14.04
C ALA A 132 -2.74 1.02 14.58
N ALA A 133 -2.26 2.24 14.33
CA ALA A 133 -0.97 2.72 14.83
C ALA A 133 -0.94 2.78 16.37
N GLU A 134 -1.99 3.31 16.99
CA GLU A 134 -2.11 3.37 18.45
C GLU A 134 -2.08 1.98 19.11
N LEU A 135 -2.73 0.98 18.50
CA LEU A 135 -2.68 -0.40 18.98
C LEU A 135 -1.27 -0.97 18.84
N PHE A 136 -0.64 -0.75 17.68
CA PHE A 136 0.72 -1.19 17.40
C PHE A 136 1.72 -0.62 18.41
N ASP A 137 1.67 0.69 18.67
CA ASP A 137 2.57 1.38 19.61
C ASP A 137 2.41 0.88 21.06
N ARG A 138 1.21 0.41 21.43
CA ARG A 138 0.95 -0.20 22.76
C ARG A 138 1.32 -1.69 22.83
N GLY A 139 1.80 -2.29 21.74
CA GLY A 139 2.05 -3.73 21.67
C GLY A 139 0.77 -4.58 21.74
N GLU A 140 -0.38 -3.98 21.44
CA GLU A 140 -1.67 -4.66 21.41
C GLU A 140 -1.89 -5.33 20.03
N PRO A 141 -2.66 -6.44 19.96
CA PRO A 141 -3.03 -7.02 18.67
C PRO A 141 -3.73 -5.99 17.77
N CYS A 142 -3.18 -5.76 16.58
CA CYS A 142 -3.65 -4.76 15.63
C CYS A 142 -3.90 -5.32 14.21
N GLY A 143 -3.87 -6.66 14.05
CA GLY A 143 -3.93 -7.30 12.74
C GLY A 143 -5.21 -6.97 11.97
N ALA A 144 -6.36 -6.87 12.64
CA ALA A 144 -7.62 -6.48 12.02
C ALA A 144 -7.61 -5.01 11.58
N GLU A 145 -7.20 -4.11 12.47
CA GLU A 145 -7.17 -2.68 12.24
C GLU A 145 -6.15 -2.29 11.17
N ALA A 146 -4.96 -2.91 11.15
CA ALA A 146 -3.97 -2.68 10.10
C ALA A 146 -4.48 -3.10 8.71
N ASN A 147 -5.19 -4.23 8.64
CA ASN A 147 -5.83 -4.71 7.41
C ASN A 147 -6.96 -3.76 6.95
N MET A 148 -7.87 -3.38 7.86
CA MET A 148 -8.94 -2.43 7.57
C MET A 148 -8.40 -1.06 7.15
N ALA A 149 -7.39 -0.53 7.86
CA ALA A 149 -6.74 0.72 7.53
C ALA A 149 -6.15 0.70 6.12
N LYS A 150 -5.39 -0.35 5.78
CA LYS A 150 -4.78 -0.48 4.46
C LYS A 150 -5.81 -0.57 3.34
N LEU A 151 -6.89 -1.32 3.54
CA LEU A 151 -7.98 -1.43 2.57
C LEU A 151 -8.68 -0.08 2.36
N LEU A 152 -9.16 0.53 3.45
CA LEU A 152 -9.88 1.80 3.40
C LEU A 152 -9.02 2.91 2.78
N ALA A 153 -7.75 3.00 3.14
CA ALA A 153 -6.85 4.01 2.62
C ALA A 153 -6.51 3.78 1.14
N ALA A 154 -6.27 2.52 0.73
CA ALA A 154 -6.03 2.20 -0.68
C ALA A 154 -7.24 2.54 -1.55
N ASP A 155 -8.46 2.25 -1.09
CA ASP A 155 -9.69 2.59 -1.83
C ASP A 155 -9.95 4.09 -1.84
N ALA A 156 -9.77 4.77 -0.71
CA ALA A 156 -9.95 6.22 -0.61
C ALA A 156 -8.97 6.99 -1.50
N SER A 157 -7.70 6.58 -1.53
CA SER A 157 -6.66 7.19 -2.39
C SER A 157 -6.93 6.95 -3.87
N TRP A 158 -7.37 5.74 -4.24
CA TRP A 158 -7.75 5.39 -5.61
C TRP A 158 -8.91 6.25 -6.10
N GLU A 159 -9.97 6.39 -5.30
CA GLU A 159 -11.13 7.23 -5.65
C GLU A 159 -10.77 8.72 -5.69
N ALA A 160 -9.95 9.22 -4.76
CA ALA A 160 -9.44 10.59 -4.81
C ALA A 160 -8.64 10.86 -6.09
N ALA A 161 -7.81 9.90 -6.53
CA ALA A 161 -7.05 9.98 -7.77
C ALA A 161 -7.96 10.03 -9.00
N ASN A 162 -8.99 9.17 -9.07
CA ASN A 162 -10.00 9.19 -10.13
C ASN A 162 -10.72 10.56 -10.20
N VAL A 163 -11.13 11.10 -9.05
CA VAL A 163 -11.75 12.42 -8.96
C VAL A 163 -10.81 13.52 -9.44
N ALA A 164 -9.52 13.46 -9.09
CA ALA A 164 -8.53 14.44 -9.54
C ALA A 164 -8.34 14.39 -11.06
N VAL A 165 -8.17 13.21 -11.65
CA VAL A 165 -8.07 13.04 -13.12
C VAL A 165 -9.32 13.61 -13.79
N GLN A 166 -10.52 13.22 -13.32
CA GLN A 166 -11.77 13.66 -13.90
C GLN A 166 -11.98 15.18 -13.80
N THR A 167 -11.55 15.79 -12.69
CA THR A 167 -11.65 17.25 -12.44
C THR A 167 -10.71 18.03 -13.36
N HIS A 168 -9.51 17.52 -13.63
CA HIS A 168 -8.55 18.15 -14.54
C HIS A 168 -8.87 17.90 -16.02
N GLY A 169 -9.70 16.91 -16.34
CA GLY A 169 -10.03 16.53 -17.71
C GLY A 169 -8.79 16.07 -18.46
N GLY A 170 -8.55 16.61 -19.66
CA GLY A 170 -7.35 16.27 -20.45
C GLY A 170 -6.03 16.51 -19.70
N PHE A 171 -5.96 17.54 -18.85
CA PHE A 171 -4.79 17.82 -18.03
C PHE A 171 -4.55 16.83 -16.89
N GLY A 172 -5.52 15.96 -16.58
CA GLY A 172 -5.31 14.86 -15.65
C GLY A 172 -4.38 13.78 -16.20
N PHE A 173 -4.22 13.72 -17.53
CA PHE A 173 -3.34 12.77 -18.24
C PHE A 173 -2.03 13.40 -18.70
N ALA A 174 -1.91 14.72 -18.61
CA ALA A 174 -0.71 15.45 -19.00
C ALA A 174 0.26 15.55 -17.81
N GLU A 175 1.55 15.64 -18.11
CA GLU A 175 2.60 15.75 -17.10
C GLU A 175 2.61 17.12 -16.39
N ASP A 176 1.92 18.14 -16.94
CA ASP A 176 1.89 19.52 -16.44
C ASP A 176 1.46 19.68 -14.96
N TYR A 177 0.64 18.76 -14.45
CA TYR A 177 0.08 18.86 -13.09
C TYR A 177 0.50 17.72 -12.17
N ASP A 178 1.32 16.78 -12.65
CA ASP A 178 1.75 15.55 -11.96
C ASP A 178 0.61 14.62 -11.51
N ILE A 179 -0.63 14.86 -11.96
CA ILE A 179 -1.78 14.02 -11.59
C ILE A 179 -1.58 12.60 -12.11
N GLU A 180 -1.19 12.44 -13.38
CA GLU A 180 -0.94 11.11 -13.97
C GLU A 180 0.13 10.35 -13.19
N ARG A 181 1.19 11.07 -12.78
CA ARG A 181 2.35 10.48 -12.12
C ARG A 181 1.97 9.85 -10.79
N LYS A 182 1.22 10.58 -9.97
CA LYS A 182 0.72 10.04 -8.70
C LYS A 182 -0.42 9.05 -8.89
N PHE A 183 -1.26 9.21 -9.90
CA PHE A 183 -2.36 8.28 -10.18
C PHE A 183 -1.84 6.85 -10.38
N ARG A 184 -0.68 6.70 -11.01
CA ARG A 184 -0.03 5.39 -11.17
C ARG A 184 0.20 4.71 -9.81
N GLU A 185 0.71 5.43 -8.81
CA GLU A 185 1.05 4.89 -7.49
C GLU A 185 -0.16 4.30 -6.75
N THR A 186 -1.34 4.94 -6.84
CA THR A 186 -2.55 4.43 -6.17
C THR A 186 -3.02 3.07 -6.70
N ARG A 187 -2.65 2.70 -7.93
CA ARG A 187 -2.94 1.37 -8.47
C ARG A 187 -2.12 0.28 -7.79
N LEU A 188 -0.89 0.58 -7.35
CA LEU A 188 -0.04 -0.38 -6.65
C LEU A 188 -0.65 -0.76 -5.30
N TYR A 189 -1.19 0.22 -4.56
CA TYR A 189 -1.78 0.01 -3.25
C TYR A 189 -3.00 -0.92 -3.28
N GLN A 190 -3.63 -1.12 -4.43
CA GLN A 190 -4.70 -2.11 -4.60
C GLN A 190 -4.20 -3.57 -4.59
N VAL A 191 -2.90 -3.78 -4.81
CA VAL A 191 -2.30 -5.12 -5.01
C VAL A 191 -1.22 -5.43 -3.97
N ALA A 192 -0.40 -4.46 -3.60
CA ALA A 192 0.74 -4.62 -2.71
C ALA A 192 0.59 -3.77 -1.43
N PRO A 193 1.26 -4.13 -0.32
CA PRO A 193 2.04 -5.37 -0.10
C PRO A 193 1.16 -6.61 0.10
N ILE A 194 -0.16 -6.40 0.23
CA ILE A 194 -1.18 -7.44 0.30
C ILE A 194 -2.36 -7.02 -0.56
N SER A 195 -2.89 -7.94 -1.37
CA SER A 195 -4.04 -7.64 -2.22
C SER A 195 -5.28 -7.37 -1.39
N THR A 196 -6.17 -6.50 -1.87
CA THR A 196 -7.43 -6.19 -1.17
C THR A 196 -8.30 -7.43 -0.95
N ASN A 197 -8.24 -8.42 -1.85
CA ASN A 197 -8.92 -9.71 -1.67
C ASN A 197 -8.38 -10.54 -0.50
N LEU A 198 -7.06 -10.55 -0.29
CA LEU A 198 -6.47 -11.26 0.85
C LEU A 198 -6.81 -10.59 2.18
N ILE A 199 -6.94 -9.26 2.18
CA ILE A 199 -7.45 -8.51 3.34
C ILE A 199 -8.89 -8.92 3.64
N LEU A 200 -9.77 -8.93 2.63
CA LEU A 200 -11.16 -9.33 2.80
C LEU A 200 -11.30 -10.78 3.27
N ALA A 201 -10.46 -11.69 2.75
CA ALA A 201 -10.39 -13.06 3.23
C ALA A 201 -10.00 -13.13 4.71
N TYR A 202 -8.98 -12.39 5.12
CA TYR A 202 -8.55 -12.29 6.52
C TYR A 202 -9.68 -11.77 7.43
N ILE A 203 -10.36 -10.68 7.03
CA ILE A 203 -11.47 -10.12 7.81
C ILE A 203 -12.63 -11.11 7.89
N GLY A 204 -13.02 -11.74 6.77
CA GLY A 204 -14.10 -12.72 6.74
C GLY A 204 -13.83 -13.91 7.65
N GLU A 205 -12.65 -14.51 7.56
CA GLU A 205 -12.31 -15.70 8.34
C GLU A 205 -11.97 -15.38 9.81
N HIS A 206 -11.02 -14.48 10.05
CA HIS A 206 -10.43 -14.30 11.38
C HIS A 206 -11.13 -13.27 12.24
N VAL A 207 -11.84 -12.31 11.65
CA VAL A 207 -12.57 -11.28 12.41
C VAL A 207 -14.05 -11.63 12.51
N LEU A 208 -14.67 -12.07 11.41
CA LEU A 208 -16.10 -12.38 11.37
C LEU A 208 -16.41 -13.86 11.63
N GLY A 209 -15.41 -14.74 11.63
CA GLY A 209 -15.60 -16.17 11.91
C GLY A 209 -16.31 -16.93 10.80
N LEU A 210 -16.31 -16.41 9.57
CA LEU A 210 -16.87 -17.12 8.41
C LEU A 210 -15.99 -18.30 8.00
N PRO A 211 -16.55 -19.33 7.34
CA PRO A 211 -15.77 -20.45 6.84
C PRO A 211 -14.62 -20.00 5.94
N ARG A 212 -13.48 -20.67 6.08
CA ARG A 212 -12.25 -20.40 5.33
C ARG A 212 -12.47 -20.46 3.82
N SER A 213 -11.95 -19.45 3.11
CA SER A 213 -12.17 -19.29 1.66
C SER A 213 -11.16 -20.02 0.77
N TYR A 214 -9.96 -20.37 1.27
CA TYR A 214 -8.94 -21.20 0.59
C TYR A 214 -7.85 -21.73 1.54
#